data_AF-A0A9Q1IH12-F1
#
_entry.id   AF-A0A9Q1IH12-F1
#
_cell.length_a   1.000
_cell.length_b   1.000
_cell.length_c   1.000
_cell.angle_alpha   90.00
_cell.angle_beta   90.00
_cell.angle_gamma   90.00
#
_symmetry.space_group_name_H-M   'P 1'
#
loop_
_entity.id
_entity.type
_entity.pdbx_description
1 polymer ?
#
loop_
_entity_poly.entity_id
_entity_poly.type
_entity_poly.pdbx_seq_one_letter_code
_entity_poly.pdbx_strand_id
1 'polypeptide(L)'
;MAQGSDSNDTTFTRSPSPNSRQDSSDDVKKVMRREKNRIAAQKSRMRQTQKADSLHLESENLEKENAALRKEVKQLTEEAKYLSSVLSNHEPLCSMMGPQSSDILYSPHHGAFHQPHMTSRYQH
;
A
#
# COMPACT_ATOMS: atom_id res chain seq x y z
N MET A 1 17.50 24.97 -54.61
CA MET A 1 18.58 23.97 -54.43
C MET A 1 18.61 23.63 -52.95
N ALA A 2 18.54 22.42 -52.44
CA ALA A 2 18.70 21.09 -53.03
C ALA A 2 17.56 20.17 -52.56
N GLN A 3 17.24 19.22 -53.43
CA GLN A 3 16.28 18.15 -53.22
C GLN A 3 16.97 17.01 -52.47
N GLY A 4 16.24 16.35 -51.57
CA GLY A 4 16.66 15.13 -50.90
C GLY A 4 15.45 14.21 -50.76
N SER A 5 15.00 13.70 -51.91
CA SER A 5 14.18 12.50 -51.98
C SER A 5 14.99 11.33 -51.43
N ASP A 6 14.34 10.41 -50.72
CA ASP A 6 14.24 9.01 -51.17
C ASP A 6 13.22 8.28 -50.29
N SER A 7 12.01 8.18 -50.85
CA SER A 7 10.99 7.22 -50.46
C SER A 7 11.54 5.81 -50.64
N ASN A 8 11.72 5.07 -49.55
CA ASN A 8 11.83 3.62 -49.62
C ASN A 8 10.43 3.04 -49.39
N ASP A 9 9.60 3.10 -50.44
CA ASP A 9 8.39 2.29 -50.52
C ASP A 9 8.84 0.84 -50.72
N THR A 10 9.00 0.12 -49.61
CA THR A 10 9.22 -1.32 -49.61
C THR A 10 7.94 -2.03 -50.06
N THR A 11 7.62 -1.90 -51.34
CA THR A 11 6.74 -2.80 -52.07
C THR A 11 7.46 -4.14 -52.21
N PHE A 12 7.49 -4.92 -51.12
CA PHE A 12 7.78 -6.34 -51.19
C PHE A 12 6.56 -7.04 -51.79
N THR A 13 6.65 -7.27 -53.10
CA THR A 13 6.02 -8.32 -53.89
C THR A 13 5.31 -9.40 -53.06
N ARG A 14 4.04 -9.21 -52.70
CA ARG A 14 3.17 -10.31 -52.27
C ARG A 14 2.63 -10.98 -53.53
N SER A 15 3.37 -11.95 -54.06
CA SER A 15 2.86 -12.87 -55.09
C SER A 15 1.55 -13.49 -54.58
N PRO A 16 0.46 -13.51 -55.37
CA PRO A 16 -0.78 -14.14 -54.94
C PRO A 16 -0.59 -15.66 -54.97
N SER A 17 -0.25 -16.23 -53.82
CA SER A 17 -0.20 -17.68 -53.60
C SER A 17 -1.63 -18.24 -53.52
N PRO A 18 -1.91 -19.48 -53.98
CA PRO A 18 -3.27 -19.99 -54.24
C PRO A 18 -4.07 -20.38 -52.97
N ASN A 19 -3.77 -19.76 -51.82
CA ASN A 19 -4.28 -20.17 -50.50
C ASN A 19 -5.40 -19.29 -49.93
N SER A 20 -6.26 -18.69 -50.76
CA SER A 20 -7.34 -17.81 -50.26
C SER A 20 -8.33 -18.49 -49.32
N ARG A 21 -8.40 -19.83 -49.31
CA ARG A 21 -9.22 -20.61 -48.37
C ARG A 21 -8.57 -20.84 -46.99
N GLN A 22 -7.25 -20.73 -46.86
CA GLN A 22 -6.57 -20.77 -45.55
C GLN A 22 -6.49 -19.38 -44.91
N ASP A 23 -6.37 -18.33 -45.73
CA ASP A 23 -6.35 -16.92 -45.30
C ASP A 23 -7.61 -16.55 -44.48
N SER A 24 -8.79 -17.03 -44.89
CA SER A 24 -10.04 -16.77 -44.19
C SER A 24 -10.15 -17.43 -42.80
N SER A 25 -9.64 -18.66 -42.65
CA SER A 25 -9.59 -19.34 -41.35
C SER A 25 -8.58 -18.69 -40.40
N ASP A 26 -7.45 -18.27 -40.93
CA ASP A 26 -6.39 -17.62 -40.15
C ASP A 26 -6.76 -16.20 -39.73
N ASP A 27 -7.57 -15.49 -40.52
CA ASP A 27 -8.17 -14.21 -40.13
C ASP A 27 -9.13 -14.35 -38.94
N VAL A 28 -9.98 -15.37 -38.92
CA VAL A 28 -10.87 -15.64 -37.76
C VAL A 28 -10.05 -15.93 -36.51
N LYS A 29 -9.00 -16.76 -36.60
CA LYS A 29 -8.09 -17.03 -35.48
C LYS A 29 -7.36 -15.77 -35.02
N LYS A 30 -6.98 -14.88 -35.95
CA LYS A 30 -6.31 -13.61 -35.66
C LYS A 30 -7.24 -12.64 -34.92
N VAL A 31 -8.50 -12.53 -35.35
CA VAL A 31 -9.53 -11.74 -34.65
C VAL A 31 -9.74 -12.29 -33.23
N MET A 32 -9.89 -13.61 -33.08
CA MET A 32 -10.03 -14.25 -31.76
C MET A 32 -8.82 -14.00 -30.85
N ARG A 33 -7.59 -14.02 -31.39
CA ARG A 33 -6.38 -13.69 -30.62
C ARG A 33 -6.35 -12.23 -30.17
N ARG A 34 -6.71 -11.30 -31.07
CA ARG A 34 -6.80 -9.87 -30.75
C ARG A 34 -7.84 -9.61 -29.67
N GLU A 35 -8.99 -10.26 -29.77
CA GLU A 35 -10.06 -10.11 -28.78
C GLU A 35 -9.64 -10.67 -27.41
N LYS A 36 -9.02 -11.85 -27.37
CA LYS A 36 -8.44 -12.39 -26.13
C LYS A 36 -7.40 -11.46 -25.52
N ASN A 37 -6.50 -10.90 -26.33
CA ASN A 37 -5.49 -9.96 -25.87
C ASN A 37 -6.10 -8.64 -25.38
N ARG A 38 -7.14 -8.14 -26.05
CA ARG A 38 -7.90 -6.95 -25.64
C ARG A 38 -8.49 -7.14 -24.25
N ILE A 39 -9.13 -8.28 -24.00
CA ILE A 39 -9.69 -8.64 -22.69
C ILE A 39 -8.57 -8.79 -21.66
N ALA A 40 -7.47 -9.46 -22.01
CA ALA A 40 -6.33 -9.64 -21.10
C ALA A 40 -5.69 -8.29 -20.69
N ALA A 41 -5.50 -7.38 -21.65
CA ALA A 41 -4.97 -6.04 -21.40
C ALA A 41 -5.93 -5.21 -20.54
N GLN A 42 -7.24 -5.26 -20.80
CA GLN A 42 -8.25 -4.61 -19.97
C GLN A 42 -8.22 -5.16 -18.53
N LYS A 43 -8.15 -6.48 -18.37
CA LYS A 43 -8.07 -7.13 -17.06
C LYS A 43 -6.78 -6.76 -16.33
N SER A 44 -5.65 -6.69 -17.04
CA SER A 44 -4.37 -6.26 -16.46
C SER A 44 -4.43 -4.83 -15.95
N ARG A 45 -4.96 -3.89 -16.76
CA ARG A 45 -5.16 -2.50 -16.35
C ARG A 45 -6.08 -2.41 -15.13
N MET A 46 -7.20 -3.13 -15.15
CA MET A 46 -8.14 -3.16 -14.03
C MET A 46 -7.49 -3.67 -12.74
N ARG A 47 -6.70 -4.76 -12.80
CA ARG A 47 -5.97 -5.26 -11.63
C ARG A 47 -4.97 -4.24 -11.10
N GLN A 48 -4.28 -3.52 -11.98
CA GLN A 48 -3.33 -2.49 -11.58
C GLN A 48 -4.03 -1.32 -10.90
N THR A 49 -5.16 -0.85 -11.45
CA THR A 49 -6.00 0.18 -10.82
C THR A 49 -6.51 -0.27 -9.46
N GLN A 50 -7.12 -1.46 -9.37
CA GLN A 50 -7.60 -2.02 -8.09
C GLN A 50 -6.50 -2.13 -7.04
N LYS A 51 -5.27 -2.51 -7.44
CA LYS A 51 -4.14 -2.56 -6.51
C LYS A 51 -3.75 -1.16 -6.02
N ALA A 52 -3.71 -0.18 -6.91
CA ALA A 52 -3.43 1.21 -6.53
C ALA A 52 -4.50 1.77 -5.59
N ASP A 53 -5.78 1.53 -5.89
CA ASP A 53 -6.91 1.97 -5.06
C ASP A 53 -6.87 1.32 -3.67
N SER A 54 -6.57 0.02 -3.61
CA SER A 54 -6.46 -0.71 -2.34
C SER A 54 -5.32 -0.17 -1.48
N LEU A 55 -4.16 0.09 -2.07
CA LEU A 55 -3.00 0.66 -1.38
C LEU A 55 -3.29 2.09 -0.89
N HIS A 56 -3.97 2.90 -1.69
CA HIS A 56 -4.35 4.25 -1.30
C HIS A 56 -5.29 4.23 -0.10
N LEU A 57 -6.33 3.40 -0.15
CA LEU A 57 -7.29 3.26 0.94
C LEU A 57 -6.62 2.77 2.23
N GLU A 58 -5.71 1.81 2.13
CA GLU A 58 -4.93 1.32 3.27
C GLU A 58 -4.05 2.42 3.88
N SER A 59 -3.36 3.21 3.03
CA SER A 59 -2.56 4.36 3.48
C SER A 59 -3.41 5.37 4.23
N GLU A 60 -4.55 5.77 3.66
CA GLU A 60 -5.45 6.74 4.29
C GLU A 60 -6.00 6.23 5.63
N ASN A 61 -6.30 4.93 5.72
CA ASN A 61 -6.75 4.33 6.97
C ASN A 61 -5.65 4.35 8.04
N LEU A 62 -4.43 3.94 7.67
CA LEU A 62 -3.28 3.96 8.56
C LEU A 62 -2.93 5.39 9.01
N GLU A 63 -3.03 6.38 8.13
CA GLU A 63 -2.81 7.80 8.49
C GLU A 63 -3.83 8.28 9.53
N LYS A 64 -5.11 7.95 9.35
CA LYS A 64 -6.17 8.27 10.31
C LYS A 64 -5.94 7.61 11.67
N GLU A 65 -5.63 6.32 11.67
CA GLU A 65 -5.36 5.55 12.89
C GLU A 65 -4.11 6.09 13.61
N ASN A 66 -3.04 6.38 12.86
CA ASN A 66 -1.81 6.95 13.41
C ASN A 66 -2.06 8.33 14.05
N ALA A 67 -2.85 9.19 13.40
CA ALA A 67 -3.24 10.48 13.94
C ALA A 67 -4.06 10.35 15.23
N ALA A 68 -5.01 9.40 15.27
CA ALA A 68 -5.81 9.12 16.46
C ALA A 68 -4.94 8.63 17.63
N LEU A 69 -4.06 7.65 17.38
CA LEU A 69 -3.12 7.13 18.39
C LEU A 69 -2.17 8.21 18.90
N ARG A 70 -1.62 9.06 18.02
CA ARG A 70 -0.78 10.20 18.45
C ARG A 70 -1.53 11.18 19.35
N LYS A 71 -2.81 11.42 19.07
CA LYS A 71 -3.66 12.28 19.91
C LYS A 71 -3.86 11.64 21.29
N GLU A 72 -4.15 10.34 21.34
CA GLU A 72 -4.33 9.60 22.59
C GLU A 72 -3.04 9.59 23.42
N VAL A 73 -1.90 9.30 22.81
CA VAL A 73 -0.58 9.36 23.47
C VAL A 73 -0.34 10.75 24.07
N LYS A 74 -0.64 11.82 23.32
CA LYS A 74 -0.49 13.19 23.82
C LYS A 74 -1.40 13.44 25.03
N GLN A 75 -2.67 13.06 24.95
CA GLN A 75 -3.63 13.25 26.03
C GLN A 75 -3.22 12.50 27.30
N LEU A 76 -2.87 11.22 27.18
CA LEU A 76 -2.42 10.40 28.32
C LEU A 76 -1.12 10.93 28.92
N THR A 77 -0.20 11.44 28.09
CA THR A 77 1.04 12.06 28.57
C THR A 77 0.76 13.33 29.37
N GLU A 78 -0.18 14.16 28.91
CA GLU A 78 -0.60 15.38 29.61
C GLU A 78 -1.29 15.04 30.93
N GLU A 79 -2.17 14.04 30.94
CA GLU A 79 -2.84 13.56 32.15
C GLU A 79 -1.86 12.99 33.17
N ALA A 80 -0.91 12.15 32.75
CA ALA A 80 0.13 11.61 33.63
C ALA A 80 0.98 12.73 34.26
N LYS A 81 1.36 13.74 33.47
CA LYS A 81 2.09 14.92 33.97
C LYS A 81 1.26 15.72 34.96
N TYR A 82 -0.03 15.92 34.67
CA TYR A 82 -0.95 16.63 35.55
C TYR A 82 -1.09 15.91 36.89
N LEU A 83 -1.37 14.60 36.89
CA LEU A 83 -1.50 13.79 38.10
C LEU A 83 -0.19 13.75 38.90
N SER A 84 0.95 13.61 38.23
CA SER A 84 2.26 13.66 38.89
C SER A 84 2.49 15.01 39.58
N SER A 85 2.14 16.11 38.92
CA SER A 85 2.21 17.46 39.52
C SER A 85 1.29 17.59 40.74
N VAL A 86 0.06 17.11 40.66
CA VAL A 86 -0.88 17.11 41.79
C VAL A 86 -0.31 16.33 42.98
N LEU A 87 0.26 15.15 42.74
CA LEU A 87 0.88 14.33 43.78
C LEU A 87 2.10 15.01 44.41
N SER A 88 3.02 15.55 43.60
CA SER A 88 4.20 16.26 44.10
C SER A 88 3.85 17.51 44.91
N ASN A 89 2.79 18.23 44.54
CA ASN A 89 2.31 19.37 45.32
C ASN A 89 1.65 18.97 46.64
N HIS A 90 1.03 17.79 46.68
CA HIS A 90 0.38 17.25 47.89
C HIS A 90 1.40 16.64 48.88
N GLU A 91 2.47 16.02 48.38
CA GLU A 91 3.52 15.35 49.17
C GLU A 91 3.98 16.14 50.42
N PRO A 92 4.33 17.44 50.34
CA PRO A 92 4.77 18.21 51.53
C PRO A 92 3.67 18.48 52.56
N LEU A 93 2.38 18.33 52.19
CA LEU A 93 1.22 18.54 53.07
C LEU A 93 0.71 17.23 53.68
N CYS A 94 1.17 16.09 53.16
CA CYS A 94 0.71 14.76 53.54
C CYS A 94 1.34 14.31 54.87
N SER A 95 0.86 14.87 55.98
CA SER A 95 1.43 14.69 57.32
C SER A 95 1.25 13.29 57.95
N MET A 96 0.90 12.26 57.19
CA MET A 96 0.58 10.90 57.69
C MET A 96 1.36 9.75 57.02
N MET A 97 2.32 10.04 56.14
CA MET A 97 3.24 9.01 55.65
C MET A 97 4.67 9.55 55.71
N GLY A 98 5.45 9.07 56.68
CA GLY A 98 6.91 9.10 56.59
C GLY A 98 7.39 8.32 55.35
N PRO A 99 8.70 8.25 55.06
CA PRO A 99 9.22 7.71 53.80
C PRO A 99 8.95 6.20 53.69
N GLN A 100 7.73 5.83 53.32
CA GLN A 100 7.37 4.48 52.93
C GLN A 100 7.87 4.35 51.50
N SER A 101 9.08 3.79 51.40
CA SER A 101 9.75 3.32 50.19
C SER A 101 8.76 3.09 49.03
N SER A 102 8.86 3.93 48.00
CA SER A 102 8.21 3.76 46.70
C SER A 102 8.85 2.64 45.87
N ASP A 103 9.52 1.68 46.52
CA ASP A 103 9.96 0.41 45.93
C ASP A 103 8.79 -0.59 45.88
N ILE A 104 7.62 -0.15 45.42
CA ILE A 104 6.73 -1.10 44.74
C ILE A 104 7.41 -1.31 43.40
N LEU A 105 8.20 -2.39 43.33
CA LEU A 105 8.72 -2.95 42.09
C LEU A 105 7.61 -2.88 41.05
N TYR A 106 7.72 -1.93 40.13
CA TYR A 106 7.00 -1.99 38.87
C TYR A 106 7.61 -3.20 38.15
N SER A 107 7.03 -4.37 38.41
CA SER A 107 7.39 -5.61 37.73
C SER A 107 7.33 -5.32 36.24
N PRO A 108 8.46 -5.37 35.50
CA PRO A 108 8.46 -5.11 34.08
C PRO A 108 7.81 -6.31 33.38
N HIS A 109 6.49 -6.41 33.45
CA HIS A 109 5.74 -7.05 32.38
C HIS A 109 5.79 -6.07 31.20
N HIS A 110 6.98 -5.94 30.61
CA HIS A 110 7.12 -5.61 29.21
C HIS A 110 6.22 -6.61 28.51
N GLY A 111 5.06 -6.10 28.08
CA GLY A 111 4.12 -6.86 27.31
C GLY A 111 4.93 -7.58 26.25
N ALA A 112 4.73 -8.89 26.17
CA ALA A 112 4.86 -9.57 24.91
C ALA A 112 3.85 -8.90 23.97
N PHE A 113 4.19 -7.71 23.46
CA PHE A 113 3.77 -7.23 22.17
C PHE A 113 4.41 -8.21 21.20
N HIS A 114 3.79 -9.38 21.12
CA HIS A 114 3.84 -10.20 19.94
C HIS A 114 3.24 -9.32 18.86
N GLN A 115 4.09 -8.51 18.22
CA GLN A 115 3.74 -7.94 16.93
C GLN A 115 3.35 -9.16 16.09
N PRO A 116 2.09 -9.30 15.64
CA PRO A 116 1.88 -10.18 14.50
C PRO A 116 2.73 -9.54 13.41
N HIS A 117 3.86 -10.17 13.10
CA HIS A 117 4.59 -9.95 11.86
C HIS A 117 3.53 -9.88 10.77
N MET A 118 3.30 -8.68 10.25
CA MET A 118 2.49 -8.47 9.07
C MET A 118 3.25 -9.22 7.99
N THR A 119 2.88 -10.48 7.78
CA THR A 119 3.37 -11.28 6.66
C THR A 119 3.02 -10.46 5.43
N SER A 120 4.04 -9.79 4.89
CA SER A 120 4.02 -9.20 3.57
C SER A 120 3.83 -10.36 2.60
N ARG A 121 2.59 -10.77 2.36
CA ARG A 121 2.20 -11.66 1.27
C ARG A 121 2.12 -10.83 -0.01
N TYR A 122 3.25 -10.27 -0.40
CA TYR A 122 3.52 -10.04 -1.81
C TYR A 122 4.23 -11.28 -2.34
N GLN A 123 3.45 -12.30 -2.69
CA GLN A 123 3.90 -13.33 -3.62
C GLN A 123 3.24 -13.04 -4.98
N HIS A 124 4.12 -12.79 -5.95
CA HIS A 124 4.01 -12.83 -7.41
C HIS A 124 2.66 -12.58 -8.09
#